data_AF-A0A1B1AJ63-F1
#
_entry.id   AF-A0A1B1AJ63-F1
#
_cell.length_a   1.000
_cell.length_b   1.000
_cell.length_c   1.000
_cell.angle_alpha   90.00
_cell.angle_beta   90.00
_cell.angle_gamma   90.00
#
_symmetry.space_group_name_H-M   'P 1'
#
loop_
_entity.id
_entity.type
_entity.pdbx_description
1 polymer ?
#
loop_
_entity_poly.entity_id
_entity_poly.type
_entity_poly.pdbx_seq_one_letter_code
_entity_poly.pdbx_strand_id
1 'polypeptide(L)'
;MTRSGYFVRLALSVVIDLFDLTLGRIPIFGSVTEGVGTIVLVGLWGSAGLVNLWELVDFTDQADSFVPTATLVALYVGWKNGMFGKSSTAVTSGDSAAPVE
;
A
#
# COMPACT_ATOMS: atom_id res chain seq x y z
N MET A 1 -7.59 15.71 -3.76
CA MET A 1 -8.08 14.77 -2.71
C MET A 1 -8.00 15.47 -1.36
N THR A 2 -8.99 15.35 -0.48
CA THR A 2 -8.92 15.89 0.89
C THR A 2 -8.21 14.90 1.84
N ARG A 3 -7.67 15.39 2.96
CA ARG A 3 -6.93 14.56 3.93
C ARG A 3 -7.78 13.41 4.49
N SER A 4 -9.04 13.66 4.85
CA SER A 4 -9.96 12.61 5.30
C SER A 4 -10.28 11.62 4.18
N GLY A 5 -10.46 12.09 2.95
CA GLY A 5 -10.66 11.22 1.79
C GLY A 5 -9.48 10.28 1.55
N TYR A 6 -8.24 10.77 1.75
CA TYR A 6 -7.03 9.94 1.68
C TYR A 6 -7.07 8.78 2.68
N PHE A 7 -7.33 9.06 3.96
CA PHE A 7 -7.34 8.00 4.98
C PHE A 7 -8.47 6.99 4.79
N VAL A 8 -9.62 7.40 4.25
CA VAL A 8 -10.69 6.46 3.87
C VAL A 8 -10.22 5.54 2.76
N ARG A 9 -9.58 6.06 1.70
CA ARG A 9 -9.06 5.21 0.62
C ARG A 9 -7.91 4.32 1.08
N LEU A 10 -7.06 4.80 2.00
CA LEU A 10 -6.02 3.99 2.64
C LEU A 10 -6.64 2.83 3.44
N ALA A 11 -7.67 3.09 4.23
CA ALA A 11 -8.37 2.05 4.98
C ALA A 11 -9.02 1.01 4.04
N LEU A 12 -9.61 1.45 2.93
CA LEU A 12 -10.13 0.55 1.89
C LEU A 12 -9.02 -0.30 1.26
N SER A 13 -7.86 0.29 0.96
CA SER A 13 -6.70 -0.46 0.45
C SER A 13 -6.22 -1.54 1.42
N VAL A 14 -6.18 -1.26 2.73
CA VAL A 14 -5.85 -2.28 3.74
C VAL A 14 -6.89 -3.40 3.76
N VAL A 15 -8.18 -3.07 3.66
CA VAL A 15 -9.26 -4.07 3.61
C VAL A 15 -9.14 -4.95 2.36
N ILE A 16 -8.81 -4.37 1.21
CA ILE A 16 -8.58 -5.11 -0.05
C ILE A 16 -7.44 -6.11 0.13
N ASP A 17 -6.28 -5.66 0.62
CA ASP A 17 -5.12 -6.55 0.82
C ASP A 17 -5.45 -7.70 1.81
N LEU A 18 -6.29 -7.47 2.83
CA LEU A 18 -6.74 -8.53 3.74
C LEU A 18 -7.63 -9.57 3.06
N PHE A 19 -8.47 -9.14 2.12
CA PHE A 19 -9.24 -10.07 1.29
C PHE A 19 -8.34 -10.82 0.32
N ASP A 20 -7.36 -10.17 -0.30
CA ASP A 20 -6.41 -10.83 -1.21
C ASP A 20 -5.51 -11.84 -0.49
N LEU A 21 -5.05 -11.53 0.73
CA LEU A 21 -4.34 -12.43 1.64
C LEU A 21 -5.12 -13.71 1.98
N THR A 22 -6.46 -13.67 1.92
CA THR A 22 -7.34 -14.76 2.34
C THR A 22 -7.99 -15.52 1.19
N LEU A 23 -8.45 -14.80 0.15
CA LEU A 23 -9.15 -15.33 -1.02
C LEU A 23 -8.20 -15.67 -2.17
N GLY A 24 -7.06 -14.97 -2.31
CA GLY A 24 -6.02 -15.27 -3.30
C GLY A 24 -5.34 -16.63 -3.10
N ARG A 25 -5.55 -17.27 -1.95
CA ARG A 25 -5.07 -18.63 -1.65
C ARG A 25 -5.93 -19.74 -2.24
N ILE A 26 -7.10 -19.40 -2.80
CA ILE A 26 -8.00 -20.35 -3.44
C ILE A 26 -7.66 -20.37 -4.94
N PRO A 27 -7.11 -21.48 -5.48
CA PRO A 27 -6.81 -21.58 -6.89
C PRO A 27 -8.09 -21.30 -7.72
N ILE A 28 -7.96 -20.56 -8.83
CA ILE A 28 -9.05 -20.04 -9.70
C ILE A 28 -9.71 -18.74 -9.19
N PHE A 29 -9.74 -18.49 -7.88
CA PHE A 29 -10.23 -17.21 -7.35
C PHE A 29 -9.21 -16.07 -7.53
N GLY A 30 -7.90 -16.37 -7.42
CA GLY A 30 -6.80 -15.41 -7.57
C GLY A 30 -6.90 -14.54 -8.84
N SER A 31 -7.02 -15.18 -10.00
CA SER A 31 -7.11 -14.48 -11.31
C SER A 31 -8.37 -13.65 -11.51
N VAL A 32 -9.49 -13.96 -10.83
CA VAL A 32 -10.71 -13.14 -10.87
C VAL A 32 -10.59 -11.97 -9.89
N THR A 33 -10.01 -12.20 -8.71
CA THR A 33 -9.77 -11.15 -7.71
C THR A 33 -8.75 -10.13 -8.18
N GLU A 34 -7.71 -10.53 -8.93
CA GLU A 34 -6.72 -9.60 -9.51
C GLU A 34 -7.34 -8.61 -10.50
N GLY A 35 -8.22 -9.07 -11.39
CA GLY A 35 -8.89 -8.22 -12.37
C GLY A 35 -9.81 -7.20 -11.70
N VAL A 36 -10.57 -7.64 -10.69
CA VAL A 36 -11.44 -6.77 -9.89
C VAL A 36 -10.62 -5.82 -9.01
N GLY A 37 -9.58 -6.34 -8.35
CA GLY A 37 -8.63 -5.60 -7.51
C GLY A 37 -7.97 -4.47 -8.27
N THR A 38 -7.49 -4.73 -9.49
CA THR A 38 -6.93 -3.71 -10.37
C THR A 38 -7.94 -2.62 -10.71
N ILE A 39 -9.18 -2.96 -11.07
CA ILE A 39 -10.22 -1.97 -11.38
C ILE A 39 -10.52 -1.09 -10.15
N VAL A 40 -10.63 -1.72 -8.98
CA VAL A 40 -10.88 -1.03 -7.71
C VAL A 40 -9.70 -0.11 -7.36
N LEU A 41 -8.46 -0.58 -7.53
CA LEU A 41 -7.26 0.18 -7.22
C LEU A 41 -7.06 1.36 -8.17
N VAL A 42 -7.36 1.19 -9.46
CA VAL A 42 -7.41 2.28 -10.43
C VAL A 42 -8.51 3.29 -10.08
N GLY A 43 -9.66 2.83 -9.61
CA GLY A 43 -10.73 3.71 -9.11
C GLY A 43 -10.33 4.52 -7.87
N LEU A 44 -9.56 3.91 -6.96
CA LEU A 44 -9.13 4.54 -5.71
C LEU A 44 -7.95 5.50 -5.91
N TRP A 45 -6.98 5.14 -6.74
CA TRP A 45 -5.67 5.79 -6.83
C TRP A 45 -5.27 6.25 -8.25
N GLY A 46 -6.13 6.06 -9.25
CA GLY A 46 -5.87 6.46 -10.64
C GLY A 46 -4.85 5.56 -11.31
N SER A 47 -3.99 6.12 -12.17
CA SER A 47 -2.96 5.34 -12.88
C SER A 47 -1.94 4.67 -11.96
N ALA A 48 -1.79 5.11 -10.71
CA ALA A 48 -0.98 4.42 -9.71
C ALA A 48 -1.53 3.03 -9.36
N GLY A 49 -2.84 2.82 -9.50
CA GLY A 49 -3.47 1.52 -9.35
C GLY A 49 -3.16 0.52 -10.47
N LEU A 50 -2.60 0.97 -11.60
CA LEU A 50 -2.13 0.07 -12.66
C LEU A 50 -0.89 -0.74 -12.26
N VAL A 51 -0.20 -0.35 -11.18
CA VAL A 51 0.90 -1.15 -10.61
C VAL A 51 0.40 -2.53 -10.16
N ASN A 52 -0.89 -2.66 -9.84
CA ASN A 52 -1.52 -3.94 -9.55
C ASN A 52 -1.49 -4.92 -10.74
N LEU A 53 -1.32 -4.44 -11.98
CA LEU A 53 -1.15 -5.32 -13.14
C LEU A 53 0.19 -6.07 -13.14
N TRP A 54 1.15 -5.69 -12.30
CA TRP A 54 2.39 -6.45 -12.12
C TRP A 54 2.14 -7.83 -11.51
N GLU A 55 1.03 -8.00 -10.77
CA GLU A 55 0.59 -9.27 -10.18
C GLU A 55 0.30 -10.32 -11.27
N LEU A 56 -0.14 -9.91 -12.47
CA LEU A 56 -0.31 -10.80 -13.64
C LEU A 56 0.97 -11.49 -14.11
N VAL A 57 2.14 -11.09 -13.60
CA VAL A 57 3.44 -11.70 -13.93
C VAL A 57 3.76 -12.88 -13.00
N ASP A 58 3.16 -12.99 -11.81
CA ASP A 58 3.33 -14.14 -10.90
C ASP A 58 2.22 -15.19 -11.10
N PHE A 59 2.35 -15.97 -12.16
CA PHE A 59 1.45 -17.09 -12.50
C PHE A 59 1.37 -18.20 -11.44
N THR A 60 2.10 -18.11 -10.32
CA THR A 60 2.13 -19.14 -9.28
C THR A 60 1.15 -18.89 -8.14
N ASP A 61 0.55 -17.69 -8.03
CA ASP A 61 -0.31 -17.22 -6.92
C ASP A 61 0.35 -17.34 -5.52
N GLN A 62 1.65 -17.70 -5.44
CA GLN A 62 2.30 -18.09 -4.18
C GLN A 62 3.11 -16.97 -3.53
N ALA A 63 3.68 -16.02 -4.29
CA ALA A 63 4.38 -14.88 -3.72
C ALA A 63 3.47 -13.65 -3.53
N ASP A 64 2.43 -13.52 -4.35
CA ASP A 64 1.54 -12.34 -4.36
C ASP A 64 0.60 -12.23 -3.17
N SER A 65 0.14 -13.34 -2.59
CA SER A 65 -0.75 -13.30 -1.43
C SER A 65 -0.09 -12.78 -0.15
N PHE A 66 1.17 -12.31 -0.18
CA PHE A 66 1.87 -11.71 0.96
C PHE A 66 2.27 -10.25 0.77
N VAL A 67 2.15 -9.71 -0.43
CA VAL A 67 2.51 -8.33 -0.72
C VAL A 67 1.24 -7.47 -0.64
N PRO A 68 1.13 -6.54 0.33
CA PRO A 68 -0.05 -5.69 0.44
C PRO A 68 0.01 -4.55 -0.60
N THR A 69 -0.11 -4.89 -1.88
CA THR A 69 0.08 -3.98 -3.03
C THR A 69 -0.84 -2.79 -2.95
N ALA A 70 -2.12 -2.98 -2.58
CA ALA A 70 -3.08 -1.90 -2.50
C ALA A 70 -2.67 -0.85 -1.46
N THR A 71 -2.21 -1.31 -0.30
CA THR A 71 -1.71 -0.47 0.79
C THR A 71 -0.40 0.21 0.40
N LEU A 72 0.52 -0.48 -0.28
CA LEU A 72 1.78 0.12 -0.74
C LEU A 72 1.53 1.25 -1.75
N VAL A 73 0.61 1.05 -2.70
CA VAL A 73 0.18 2.09 -3.64
C VAL A 73 -0.43 3.28 -2.90
N ALA A 74 -1.31 3.01 -1.92
CA ALA A 74 -1.91 4.07 -1.10
C ALA A 74 -0.86 4.89 -0.34
N LEU A 75 0.12 4.22 0.29
CA LEU A 75 1.23 4.87 1.00
C LEU A 75 2.11 5.69 0.06
N TYR A 76 2.43 5.17 -1.12
CA TYR A 76 3.20 5.88 -2.14
C TYR A 76 2.49 7.16 -2.60
N VAL A 77 1.18 7.06 -2.89
CA VAL A 77 0.37 8.22 -3.27
C VAL A 77 0.26 9.22 -2.12
N GLY A 78 0.11 8.74 -0.88
CA GLY A 78 0.10 9.57 0.32
C GLY A 78 1.40 10.35 0.51
N TRP A 79 2.55 9.70 0.31
CA TRP A 79 3.86 10.33 0.39
C TRP A 79 4.03 11.39 -0.70
N LYS A 80 3.72 11.04 -1.95
CA LYS A 80 3.81 11.96 -3.10
C LYS A 80 2.95 13.22 -2.93
N ASN A 81 1.77 13.08 -2.30
CA ASN A 81 0.85 14.20 -2.06
C ASN A 81 1.06 14.89 -0.70
N GLY A 82 2.08 14.51 0.08
CA GLY A 82 2.40 15.15 1.35
C GLY A 82 1.40 14.90 2.48
N MET A 83 0.67 13.78 2.44
CA MET A 83 -0.40 13.46 3.41
C MET A 83 0.10 13.15 4.83
N PHE A 84 1.39 12.80 4.97
CA PHE A 84 2.01 12.41 6.23
C PHE A 84 2.53 13.57 7.08
N GLY A 85 2.54 14.81 6.57
CA GLY A 85 3.01 16.00 7.30
C GLY A 85 4.51 15.99 7.61
N LYS A 86 5.07 17.18 7.91
CA LYS A 86 6.45 17.34 8.39
C LYS A 86 6.51 17.11 9.92
N SER A 87 6.45 15.87 10.37
CA SER A 87 6.75 15.47 11.78
C SER A 87 6.89 13.95 11.73
N SER A 88 8.09 13.39 11.64
CA SER A 88 8.80 12.89 12.82
C SER A 88 10.30 12.65 12.57
N THR A 89 10.89 13.26 11.54
CA THR A 89 12.34 13.13 11.27
C THR A 89 13.15 14.23 11.96
N ALA A 90 12.79 14.57 13.21
CA ALA A 90 13.71 15.22 14.12
C ALA A 90 14.17 14.16 15.12
N VAL A 91 14.94 13.18 14.63
CA VAL A 91 15.84 12.45 15.52
C VAL A 91 16.92 13.47 15.87
N THR A 92 16.69 14.20 16.96
CA THR A 92 17.74 14.94 17.63
C THR A 92 18.79 13.91 17.99
N SER A 93 19.88 13.86 17.21
CA SER A 93 21.11 13.21 17.63
C SER A 93 21.45 13.80 18.99
N GLY A 94 21.21 13.02 20.04
CA GLY A 94 21.52 13.39 21.40
C GLY A 94 22.99 13.77 21.45
N ASP A 95 23.21 15.02 21.79
CA ASP A 95 24.48 15.61 22.16
C ASP A 95 25.01 14.86 23.39
N SER A 96 25.70 13.73 23.17
CA SER A 96 26.49 13.09 24.23
C SER A 96 27.76 13.91 24.38
N ALA A 97 27.63 14.98 25.16
CA ALA A 97 28.72 15.77 25.68
C ALA A 97 29.76 14.86 26.33
N ALA A 98 31.02 15.11 25.97
CA ALA A 98 32.21 14.51 26.57
C ALA A 98 32.21 14.67 28.10
N PRO A 99 32.74 13.69 28.86
CA PRO A 99 33.07 13.94 30.25
C PRO A 99 34.24 14.93 30.28
N VAL A 100 34.02 16.02 30.99
CA VAL A 100 35.06 16.92 31.44
C VAL A 100 35.71 16.24 32.64
N GLU A 101 36.93 15.73 32.49
CA GLU A 101 37.99 15.69 33.53
C GLU A 101 39.36 15.63 32.84
#